data_AF-A0A6P4IK69-F1
#
_entry.id   AF-A0A6P4IK69-F1
#
_cell.length_a   1.000
_cell.length_b   1.000
_cell.length_c   1.000
_cell.angle_alpha   90.00
_cell.angle_beta   90.00
_cell.angle_gamma   90.00
#
_symmetry.space_group_name_H-M   'P 1'
#
loop_
_entity.id
_entity.type
_entity.pdbx_description
1 polymer ?
#
loop_
_entity_poly.entity_id
_entity_poly.type
_entity_poly.pdbx_seq_one_letter_code
_entity_poly.pdbx_strand_id
1 'polypeptide(L)'
;MSKLQQVAGLKQLEQLRNLYSRDSKYLKEFYCLENYLELHKKDAKLRNVKVYVLPELELGLFVIVDRYQLFMGCLESADSEELLKDSLSQLTWFGGLQCGSMPHRYFKAATQVIQANKLRLKNLITNSLFLSQEKALQFEVNPPVGFYLKSLSVKDAQVIDDHWKWSEPGSLFFMQRQIAYNICVGLYEEENGELVA
;
A
#
# COMPACT_ATOMS: atom_id res chain seq x y z
N MET A 1 -20.69 -15.10 11.37
CA MET A 1 -19.59 -14.34 10.77
C MET A 1 -19.25 -13.15 11.66
N SER A 2 -17.98 -12.98 12.02
CA SER A 2 -17.49 -11.78 12.71
C SER A 2 -17.61 -10.56 11.78
N LYS A 3 -18.00 -9.42 12.33
CA LYS A 3 -18.13 -8.17 11.57
C LYS A 3 -16.83 -7.39 11.58
N LEU A 4 -16.47 -6.81 10.43
CA LEU A 4 -15.38 -5.85 10.34
C LEU A 4 -15.68 -4.64 11.24
N GLN A 5 -14.69 -4.27 12.05
CA GLN A 5 -14.70 -3.10 12.90
C GLN A 5 -13.64 -2.13 12.40
N GLN A 6 -13.98 -0.84 12.33
CA GLN A 6 -12.98 0.17 12.03
C GLN A 6 -12.03 0.29 13.21
N VAL A 7 -10.73 0.26 12.95
CA VAL A 7 -9.70 0.45 13.97
C VAL A 7 -9.86 1.81 14.62
N ALA A 8 -9.82 1.83 15.95
CA ALA A 8 -10.01 3.04 16.74
C ALA A 8 -8.70 3.75 17.11
N GLY A 9 -7.53 3.13 16.90
CA GLY A 9 -6.24 3.77 17.20
C GLY A 9 -4.99 2.94 16.88
N LEU A 10 -3.83 3.58 17.01
CA LEU A 10 -2.50 3.05 16.65
C LEU A 10 -2.16 1.70 17.30
N LYS A 11 -2.54 1.50 18.57
CA LYS A 11 -2.19 0.29 19.32
C LYS A 11 -2.71 -1.00 18.66
N GLN A 12 -3.91 -0.98 18.09
CA GLN A 12 -4.48 -2.14 17.38
C GLN A 12 -3.70 -2.43 16.09
N LEU A 13 -3.32 -1.39 15.35
CA LEU A 13 -2.49 -1.53 14.16
C LEU A 13 -1.09 -2.09 14.50
N GLU A 14 -0.48 -1.64 15.59
CA GLU A 14 0.82 -2.16 16.06
C GLU A 14 0.74 -3.63 16.45
N GLN A 15 -0.30 -4.02 17.18
CA GLN A 15 -0.56 -5.42 17.54
C GLN A 15 -0.68 -6.29 16.29
N LEU A 16 -1.49 -5.85 15.33
CA LEU A 16 -1.71 -6.54 14.07
C LEU A 16 -0.42 -6.67 13.25
N ARG A 17 0.35 -5.59 13.10
CA ARG A 17 1.66 -5.60 12.43
C ARG A 17 2.60 -6.64 13.04
N ASN A 18 2.67 -6.69 14.37
CA ASN A 18 3.55 -7.62 15.09
C ASN A 18 3.17 -9.10 14.91
N LEU A 19 1.96 -9.42 14.47
CA LEU A 19 1.60 -10.79 14.11
C LEU A 19 2.32 -11.26 12.85
N TYR A 20 2.54 -10.35 11.91
CA TYR A 20 3.18 -10.63 10.63
C TYR A 20 4.70 -10.66 10.67
N SER A 21 5.33 -10.17 11.75
CA SER A 21 6.80 -10.19 11.88
C SER A 21 7.39 -11.58 12.16
N ARG A 22 6.53 -12.58 12.41
CA ARG A 22 6.95 -13.93 12.81
C ARG A 22 7.45 -14.79 11.66
N ASP A 23 7.02 -14.48 10.44
CA ASP A 23 7.30 -15.29 9.25
C ASP A 23 7.51 -14.36 8.05
N SER A 24 8.63 -14.55 7.34
CA SER A 24 9.04 -13.73 6.21
C SER A 24 8.07 -13.83 5.02
N LYS A 25 7.21 -14.85 4.94
CA LYS A 25 6.17 -14.94 3.90
C LYS A 25 5.11 -13.83 3.99
N TYR A 26 5.01 -13.16 5.14
CA TYR A 26 4.10 -12.04 5.39
C TYR A 26 4.76 -10.66 5.39
N LEU A 27 5.96 -10.57 4.83
CA LEU A 27 6.72 -9.32 4.79
C LEU A 27 5.92 -8.18 4.12
N LYS A 28 5.05 -8.50 3.16
CA LYS A 28 4.18 -7.52 2.48
C LYS A 28 3.14 -6.92 3.41
N GLU A 29 2.46 -7.75 4.20
CA GLU A 29 1.48 -7.32 5.19
C GLU A 29 2.14 -6.50 6.29
N PHE A 30 3.30 -6.97 6.76
CA PHE A 30 4.08 -6.27 7.77
C PHE A 30 4.41 -4.84 7.31
N TYR A 31 5.05 -4.68 6.14
CA TYR A 31 5.41 -3.35 5.64
C TYR A 31 4.20 -2.51 5.22
N CYS A 32 3.11 -3.14 4.76
CA CYS A 32 1.87 -2.43 4.50
C CYS A 32 1.36 -1.76 5.79
N LEU A 33 1.24 -2.52 6.87
CA LEU A 33 0.78 -1.99 8.16
C LEU A 33 1.76 -0.97 8.74
N GLU A 34 3.06 -1.20 8.62
CA GLU A 34 4.10 -0.25 9.05
C GLU A 34 3.96 1.10 8.33
N ASN A 35 3.76 1.09 7.01
CA ASN A 35 3.57 2.31 6.23
C ASN A 35 2.35 3.12 6.71
N TYR A 36 1.22 2.44 6.98
CA TYR A 36 0.02 3.14 7.48
C TYR A 36 0.13 3.57 8.94
N LEU A 37 0.89 2.85 9.77
CA LEU A 37 1.25 3.28 11.12
C LEU A 37 2.05 4.58 11.10
N GLU A 38 3.13 4.63 10.30
CA GLU A 38 3.96 5.83 10.15
C GLU A 38 3.17 6.99 9.54
N LEU A 39 2.30 6.71 8.57
CA LEU A 39 1.42 7.71 7.99
C LEU A 39 0.45 8.28 9.02
N HIS A 40 -0.14 7.44 9.88
CA HIS A 40 -1.06 7.88 10.93
C HIS A 40 -0.36 8.68 12.05
N LYS A 41 0.92 8.36 12.34
CA LYS A 41 1.74 9.18 13.26
C LYS A 41 1.97 10.60 12.72
N LYS A 42 2.10 10.75 11.40
CA LYS A 42 2.31 12.04 10.72
C LYS A 42 1.01 12.82 10.51
N ASP A 43 -0.10 12.13 10.25
CA ASP A 43 -1.43 12.71 10.13
C ASP A 43 -2.44 11.84 10.90
N ALA A 44 -2.82 12.25 12.10
CA ALA A 44 -3.79 11.49 12.91
C ALA A 44 -5.21 11.48 12.30
N LYS A 45 -5.51 12.40 11.37
CA LYS A 45 -6.88 12.57 10.85
C LYS A 45 -7.14 11.80 9.56
N LEU A 46 -6.11 11.23 8.90
CA LEU A 46 -6.14 10.56 7.59
C LEU A 46 -7.54 10.35 7.00
N ARG A 47 -8.16 11.43 6.51
CA ARG A 47 -9.62 11.46 6.28
C ARG A 47 -10.09 10.44 5.26
N ASN A 48 -9.16 10.02 4.40
CA ASN A 48 -9.37 9.15 3.27
C ASN A 48 -8.94 7.70 3.51
N VAL A 49 -8.37 7.40 4.70
CA VAL A 49 -7.90 6.06 5.06
C VAL A 49 -8.84 5.47 6.11
N LYS A 50 -9.35 4.28 5.83
CA LYS A 50 -10.12 3.48 6.78
C LYS A 50 -9.43 2.14 6.94
N VAL A 51 -9.14 1.77 8.17
CA VAL A 51 -8.61 0.44 8.49
C VAL A 51 -9.69 -0.36 9.18
N TYR A 52 -9.96 -1.55 8.67
CA TYR A 52 -10.91 -2.50 9.20
C TYR A 52 -10.20 -3.76 9.68
N VAL A 53 -10.63 -4.30 10.81
CA VAL A 53 -10.11 -5.53 11.41
C VAL A 53 -11.26 -6.38 11.94
N LEU A 54 -10.98 -7.64 12.27
CA LEU A 54 -11.90 -8.45 13.09
C LEU A 54 -11.60 -8.28 14.59
N PRO A 55 -12.56 -8.54 15.48
CA PRO A 55 -12.33 -8.57 16.92
C PRO A 55 -11.24 -9.58 17.32
N GLU A 56 -11.21 -10.71 16.62
CA GLU A 56 -10.22 -11.79 16.74
C GLU A 56 -8.92 -11.40 16.01
N LEU A 57 -8.16 -10.44 16.59
CA LEU A 57 -6.94 -9.90 15.97
C LEU A 57 -5.90 -10.96 15.65
N GLU A 58 -5.85 -12.08 16.39
CA GLU A 58 -4.96 -13.22 16.17
C GLU A 58 -5.14 -13.91 14.82
N LEU A 59 -6.28 -13.71 14.14
CA LEU A 59 -6.49 -14.15 12.75
C LEU A 59 -5.67 -13.31 11.76
N GLY A 60 -5.14 -12.17 12.23
CA GLY A 60 -4.38 -11.22 11.42
C GLY A 60 -5.20 -10.50 10.36
N LEU A 61 -6.53 -10.67 10.33
CA LEU A 61 -7.32 -10.12 9.25
C LEU A 61 -7.37 -8.59 9.32
N PHE A 62 -7.02 -7.96 8.20
CA PHE A 62 -7.24 -6.53 8.01
C PHE A 62 -7.61 -6.19 6.58
N VAL A 63 -8.33 -5.08 6.44
CA VAL A 63 -8.55 -4.40 5.17
C VAL A 63 -8.32 -2.91 5.35
N ILE A 64 -7.44 -2.32 4.55
CA ILE A 64 -7.22 -0.89 4.49
C ILE A 64 -7.83 -0.37 3.19
N VAL A 65 -8.75 0.58 3.33
CA VAL A 65 -9.33 1.32 2.21
C VAL A 65 -8.73 2.71 2.22
N ASP A 66 -7.96 3.03 1.19
CA ASP A 66 -7.36 4.35 0.98
C ASP A 66 -7.84 4.89 -0.37
N ARG A 67 -8.96 5.62 -0.32
CA ARG A 67 -9.71 6.06 -1.51
C ARG A 67 -10.06 4.88 -2.41
N TYR A 68 -9.43 4.78 -3.59
CA TYR A 68 -9.65 3.71 -4.55
C TYR A 68 -8.76 2.50 -4.32
N GLN A 69 -7.76 2.58 -3.42
CA GLN A 69 -6.82 1.49 -3.16
C GLN A 69 -7.30 0.64 -1.98
N LEU A 70 -7.25 -0.69 -2.17
CA LEU A 70 -7.48 -1.67 -1.13
C LEU A 70 -6.20 -2.45 -0.84
N PHE A 71 -5.85 -2.53 0.43
CA PHE A 71 -4.79 -3.40 0.94
C PHE A 71 -5.40 -4.38 1.93
N MET A 72 -4.89 -5.59 1.98
CA MET A 72 -5.46 -6.64 2.82
C MET A 72 -4.40 -7.61 3.29
N GLY A 73 -4.68 -8.24 4.42
CA GLY A 73 -3.89 -9.35 4.94
C GLY A 73 -4.77 -10.27 5.77
N CYS A 74 -4.35 -11.52 5.84
CA CYS A 74 -4.89 -12.55 6.72
C CYS A 74 -3.78 -13.57 7.00
N LEU A 75 -3.65 -14.01 8.26
CA LEU A 75 -2.79 -15.15 8.56
C LEU A 75 -3.40 -16.43 7.97
N GLU A 76 -2.53 -17.27 7.43
CA GLU A 76 -2.92 -18.51 6.76
C GLU A 76 -3.41 -19.54 7.78
N SER A 77 -4.59 -20.07 7.51
CA SER A 77 -5.25 -21.16 8.25
C SER A 77 -6.17 -21.91 7.29
N ALA A 78 -6.75 -23.03 7.72
CA ALA A 78 -7.71 -23.79 6.92
C ALA A 78 -8.88 -22.94 6.41
N ASP A 79 -9.30 -21.94 7.19
CA ASP A 79 -10.48 -21.10 6.92
C ASP A 79 -10.12 -19.71 6.38
N SER A 80 -8.83 -19.39 6.21
CA SER A 80 -8.36 -18.04 5.87
C SER A 80 -8.89 -17.49 4.54
N GLU A 81 -9.09 -18.35 3.53
CA GLU A 81 -9.69 -17.94 2.25
C GLU A 81 -11.15 -17.51 2.42
N GLU A 82 -11.93 -18.31 3.15
CA GLU A 82 -13.34 -18.01 3.41
C GLU A 82 -13.49 -16.78 4.31
N LEU A 83 -12.67 -16.68 5.34
CA LEU A 83 -12.63 -15.54 6.24
C LEU A 83 -12.33 -14.22 5.50
N LEU A 84 -11.36 -14.25 4.58
CA LEU A 84 -11.04 -13.09 3.75
C LEU A 84 -12.17 -12.75 2.78
N LYS A 85 -12.75 -13.74 2.11
CA LYS A 85 -13.90 -13.57 1.20
C LYS A 85 -15.10 -12.94 1.94
N ASP A 86 -15.45 -13.47 3.11
CA ASP A 86 -16.56 -12.99 3.92
C ASP A 86 -16.32 -11.57 4.43
N SER A 87 -15.09 -11.26 4.83
CA SER A 87 -14.70 -9.91 5.27
C SER A 87 -14.75 -8.91 4.12
N LEU A 88 -14.20 -9.25 2.95
CA LEU A 88 -14.25 -8.41 1.75
C LEU A 88 -15.68 -8.18 1.26
N SER A 89 -16.58 -9.15 1.45
CA SER A 89 -18.00 -9.03 1.07
C SER A 89 -18.79 -8.05 1.95
N GLN A 90 -18.24 -7.62 3.10
CA GLN A 90 -18.85 -6.59 3.96
C GLN A 90 -18.57 -5.17 3.45
N LEU A 91 -17.65 -5.00 2.50
CA LEU A 91 -17.33 -3.71 1.91
C LEU A 91 -18.25 -3.39 0.73
N THR A 92 -18.45 -2.11 0.46
CA THR A 92 -19.11 -1.68 -0.78
C THR A 92 -18.10 -1.69 -1.92
N TRP A 93 -18.35 -2.54 -2.91
CA TRP A 93 -17.54 -2.61 -4.12
C TRP A 93 -18.17 -1.77 -5.22
N PHE A 94 -17.42 -0.77 -5.70
CA PHE A 94 -17.75 0.01 -6.88
C PHE A 94 -16.64 -0.20 -7.94
N GLY A 95 -16.96 0.07 -9.20
CA GLY A 95 -15.95 0.03 -10.26
C GLY A 95 -14.84 1.05 -10.01
N GLY A 96 -13.58 0.71 -10.33
CA GLY A 96 -12.42 1.59 -10.15
C GLY A 96 -11.60 1.33 -8.88
N LEU A 97 -11.97 0.33 -8.07
CA LEU A 97 -11.16 -0.12 -6.94
C LEU A 97 -9.92 -0.91 -7.40
N GLN A 98 -8.79 -0.69 -6.74
CA GLN A 98 -7.51 -1.36 -7.01
C GLN A 98 -7.03 -2.13 -5.77
N CYS A 99 -6.93 -3.46 -5.87
CA CYS A 99 -6.27 -4.27 -4.85
C CYS A 99 -4.73 -4.12 -4.98
N GLY A 100 -4.15 -3.24 -4.19
CA GLY A 100 -2.73 -2.89 -4.21
C GLY A 100 -1.87 -3.91 -3.46
N SER A 101 -0.74 -4.30 -4.05
CA SER A 101 0.27 -5.17 -3.42
C SER A 101 -0.26 -6.51 -2.87
N MET A 102 -1.42 -6.96 -3.35
CA MET A 102 -2.11 -8.16 -2.86
C MET A 102 -1.30 -9.43 -3.15
N PRO A 103 -0.92 -10.22 -2.14
CA PRO A 103 -0.32 -11.53 -2.34
C PRO A 103 -1.21 -12.47 -3.15
N HIS A 104 -0.59 -13.34 -3.96
CA HIS A 104 -1.33 -14.28 -4.82
C HIS A 104 -2.25 -15.23 -4.03
N ARG A 105 -1.89 -15.58 -2.79
CA ARG A 105 -2.73 -16.39 -1.87
C ARG A 105 -4.12 -15.80 -1.62
N TYR A 106 -4.31 -14.49 -1.79
CA TYR A 106 -5.60 -13.83 -1.61
C TYR A 106 -6.42 -13.71 -2.90
N PHE A 107 -5.83 -14.07 -4.04
CA PHE A 107 -6.41 -13.85 -5.36
C PHE A 107 -7.76 -14.55 -5.53
N LYS A 108 -7.90 -15.78 -5.03
CA LYS A 108 -9.13 -16.57 -5.14
C LYS A 108 -10.29 -15.91 -4.37
N ALA A 109 -10.08 -15.60 -3.09
CA ALA A 109 -11.07 -14.91 -2.27
C ALA A 109 -11.49 -13.56 -2.88
N ALA A 110 -10.53 -12.71 -3.26
CA ALA A 110 -10.82 -11.41 -3.86
C ALA A 110 -11.58 -11.53 -5.18
N THR A 111 -11.19 -12.47 -6.06
CA THR A 111 -11.85 -12.68 -7.36
C THR A 111 -13.30 -13.13 -7.20
N GLN A 112 -13.58 -14.01 -6.23
CA GLN A 112 -14.95 -14.43 -5.93
C GLN A 112 -15.83 -13.25 -5.52
N VAL A 113 -15.33 -12.35 -4.68
CA VAL A 113 -16.07 -11.14 -4.26
C VAL A 113 -16.31 -10.20 -5.44
N ILE A 114 -15.29 -9.99 -6.29
CA ILE A 114 -15.41 -9.14 -7.49
C ILE A 114 -16.45 -9.71 -8.46
N GLN A 115 -16.45 -11.02 -8.69
CA GLN A 115 -17.43 -11.70 -9.54
C GLN A 115 -18.85 -11.66 -8.96
N ALA A 116 -19.00 -11.85 -7.65
CA ALA A 116 -20.29 -11.75 -6.97
C ALA A 116 -20.91 -10.33 -7.11
N ASN A 117 -20.06 -9.30 -7.14
CA ASN A 117 -20.46 -7.91 -7.41
C ASN A 117 -20.59 -7.58 -8.91
N LYS A 118 -20.45 -8.56 -9.81
CA LYS A 118 -20.54 -8.40 -11.28
C LYS A 118 -19.59 -7.34 -11.85
N LEU A 119 -18.41 -7.19 -11.23
CA LEU A 119 -17.41 -6.22 -11.65
C LEU A 119 -16.42 -6.84 -12.64
N ARG A 120 -15.87 -6.00 -13.53
CA ARG A 120 -14.80 -6.43 -14.45
C ARG A 120 -13.47 -6.49 -13.69
N LEU A 121 -12.73 -7.57 -13.90
CA LEU A 121 -11.40 -7.76 -13.33
C LEU A 121 -10.33 -7.56 -14.41
N LYS A 122 -9.38 -6.67 -14.15
CA LYS A 122 -8.10 -6.62 -14.85
C LYS A 122 -7.01 -6.93 -13.83
N ASN A 123 -6.18 -7.93 -14.10
CA ASN A 123 -5.07 -8.31 -13.23
C ASN A 123 -3.72 -8.06 -13.89
N LEU A 124 -2.74 -7.75 -13.07
CA LEU A 124 -1.33 -7.67 -13.45
C LEU A 124 -0.53 -8.37 -12.36
N ILE A 125 0.34 -9.31 -12.76
CA ILE A 125 1.23 -9.98 -11.82
C ILE A 125 2.51 -9.16 -11.70
N THR A 126 2.90 -8.84 -10.48
CA THR A 126 4.13 -8.10 -10.17
C THR A 126 5.04 -8.94 -9.28
N ASN A 127 6.35 -8.85 -9.52
CA ASN A 127 7.35 -9.48 -8.66
C ASN A 127 7.67 -8.57 -7.47
N SER A 128 7.95 -9.18 -6.31
CA SER A 128 8.48 -8.47 -5.16
C SER A 128 9.95 -8.81 -5.00
N LEU A 129 10.78 -7.77 -5.04
CA LEU A 129 12.21 -7.88 -4.87
C LEU A 129 12.56 -7.57 -3.42
N PHE A 130 13.55 -8.28 -2.90
CA PHE A 130 14.04 -8.09 -1.54
C PHE A 130 15.54 -7.80 -1.58
N LEU A 131 15.95 -6.76 -0.85
CA LEU A 131 17.34 -6.41 -0.62
C LEU A 131 17.52 -6.23 0.89
N SER A 132 18.50 -6.92 1.47
CA SER A 132 18.79 -6.76 2.90
C SER A 132 19.43 -5.40 3.16
N GLN A 133 19.28 -4.89 4.38
CA GLN A 133 19.88 -3.61 4.76
C GLN A 133 21.40 -3.62 4.60
N GLU A 134 22.06 -4.71 5.00
CA GLU A 134 23.52 -4.83 4.90
C GLU A 134 24.00 -4.74 3.46
N LYS A 135 23.27 -5.35 2.52
CA LYS A 135 23.57 -5.25 1.09
C LYS A 135 23.24 -3.88 0.54
N ALA A 136 22.12 -3.29 0.95
CA ALA A 136 21.72 -1.93 0.52
C ALA A 136 22.77 -0.88 0.89
N LEU A 137 23.38 -1.00 2.08
CA LEU A 137 24.41 -0.08 2.57
C LEU A 137 25.76 -0.19 1.82
N GLN A 138 25.96 -1.22 1.00
CA GLN A 138 27.17 -1.39 0.19
C GLN A 138 27.10 -0.68 -1.16
N PHE A 139 25.93 -0.13 -1.55
CA PHE A 139 25.77 0.57 -2.82
C PHE A 139 26.28 2.01 -2.72
N GLU A 140 27.09 2.40 -3.68
CA GLU A 140 27.41 3.81 -3.94
C GLU A 140 26.40 4.37 -4.95
N VAL A 141 25.80 5.52 -4.61
CA VAL A 141 24.82 6.21 -5.46
C VAL A 141 25.40 7.56 -5.86
N ASN A 142 25.93 7.63 -7.08
CA ASN A 142 26.45 8.85 -7.67
C ASN A 142 25.67 9.15 -8.95
N PRO A 143 25.08 10.35 -9.10
CA PRO A 143 24.43 10.73 -10.34
C PRO A 143 25.46 10.88 -11.49
N PRO A 144 25.05 10.69 -12.75
CA PRO A 144 25.90 10.99 -13.90
C PRO A 144 26.32 12.48 -13.92
N VAL A 145 27.43 12.79 -14.58
CA VAL A 145 27.89 14.18 -14.79
C VAL A 145 26.78 15.00 -15.47
N GLY A 146 26.53 16.21 -14.98
CA GLY A 146 25.45 17.09 -15.44
C GLY A 146 24.12 16.88 -14.70
N PHE A 147 24.08 15.98 -13.71
CA PHE A 147 22.89 15.73 -12.90
C PHE A 147 23.20 15.71 -11.40
N TYR A 148 22.19 16.02 -10.60
CA TYR A 148 22.28 15.92 -9.15
C TYR A 148 21.01 15.28 -8.55
N LEU A 149 21.18 14.65 -7.38
CA LEU A 149 20.07 14.07 -6.61
C LEU A 149 19.60 15.04 -5.54
N LYS A 150 18.28 15.12 -5.35
CA LYS A 150 17.66 15.93 -4.29
C LYS A 150 16.34 15.29 -3.85
N SER A 151 15.93 15.55 -2.61
CA SER A 151 14.57 15.22 -2.17
C SER A 151 13.52 15.93 -3.04
N LEU A 152 12.51 15.18 -3.47
CA LEU A 152 11.35 15.71 -4.15
C LEU A 152 10.58 16.67 -3.24
N SER A 153 10.01 17.70 -3.84
CA SER A 153 9.05 18.61 -3.21
C SER A 153 7.64 18.33 -3.72
N VAL A 154 6.62 18.76 -2.98
CA VAL A 154 5.22 18.55 -3.40
C VAL A 154 4.91 19.19 -4.76
N LYS A 155 5.68 20.20 -5.19
CA LYS A 155 5.55 20.82 -6.53
C LYS A 155 5.94 19.87 -7.66
N ASP A 156 6.87 18.97 -7.40
CA ASP A 156 7.34 17.97 -8.36
C ASP A 156 6.27 16.90 -8.67
N ALA A 157 5.27 16.75 -7.79
CA ALA A 157 4.19 15.79 -7.97
C ALA A 157 3.44 15.97 -9.29
N GLN A 158 3.27 17.21 -9.77
CA GLN A 158 2.59 17.49 -11.04
C GLN A 158 3.39 16.94 -12.21
N VAL A 159 4.70 17.22 -12.24
CA VAL A 159 5.60 16.73 -13.30
C VAL A 159 5.58 15.20 -13.34
N ILE A 160 5.64 14.55 -12.18
CA ILE A 160 5.58 13.08 -12.07
C ILE A 160 4.23 12.56 -12.59
N ASP A 161 3.12 13.16 -12.17
CA ASP A 161 1.78 12.71 -12.57
C ASP A 161 1.53 12.89 -14.07
N ASP A 162 1.99 14.01 -14.65
CA ASP A 162 1.86 14.33 -16.08
C ASP A 162 2.63 13.32 -16.97
N HIS A 163 3.77 12.82 -16.50
CA HIS A 163 4.60 11.84 -17.22
C HIS A 163 4.25 10.39 -16.88
N TRP A 164 3.39 10.15 -15.88
CA TRP A 164 3.05 8.80 -15.48
C TRP A 164 1.99 8.20 -16.39
N LYS A 165 2.38 7.20 -17.20
CA LYS A 165 1.46 6.48 -18.11
C LYS A 165 0.25 5.80 -17.43
N TRP A 166 0.27 5.69 -16.10
CA TRP A 166 -0.80 5.11 -15.29
C TRP A 166 -1.48 6.15 -14.40
N SER A 167 -1.28 7.44 -14.69
CA SER A 167 -2.04 8.51 -14.03
C SER A 167 -3.54 8.30 -14.26
N GLU A 168 -4.30 8.46 -13.19
CA GLU A 168 -5.75 8.27 -13.14
C GLU A 168 -6.35 9.34 -12.21
N PRO A 169 -7.66 9.64 -12.30
CA PRO A 169 -8.28 10.61 -11.39
C PRO A 169 -7.95 10.33 -9.91
N GLY A 170 -7.17 11.22 -9.30
CA GLY A 170 -6.74 11.11 -7.91
C GLY A 170 -5.30 10.61 -7.68
N SER A 171 -4.55 10.25 -8.72
CA SER A 171 -3.12 9.92 -8.64
C SER A 171 -2.27 11.11 -8.20
N LEU A 172 -2.56 12.33 -8.66
CA LEU A 172 -1.81 13.52 -8.23
C LEU A 172 -1.82 13.70 -6.70
N PHE A 173 -2.99 13.59 -6.06
CA PHE A 173 -3.06 13.65 -4.59
C PHE A 173 -2.29 12.51 -3.93
N PHE A 174 -2.30 11.31 -4.53
CA PHE A 174 -1.48 10.20 -4.04
C PHE A 174 -0.01 10.59 -4.05
N MET A 175 0.50 11.08 -5.19
CA MET A 175 1.89 11.50 -5.37
C MET A 175 2.27 12.61 -4.38
N GLN A 176 1.46 13.66 -4.27
CA GLN A 176 1.66 14.75 -3.32
C GLN A 176 1.79 14.24 -1.88
N ARG A 177 0.92 13.31 -1.48
CA ARG A 177 0.97 12.69 -0.14
C ARG A 177 2.20 11.81 0.03
N GLN A 178 2.59 11.03 -0.99
CA GLN A 178 3.81 10.22 -0.92
C GLN A 178 5.03 11.13 -0.72
N ILE A 179 5.17 12.20 -1.50
CA ILE A 179 6.30 13.12 -1.39
C ILE A 179 6.29 13.86 -0.04
N ALA A 180 5.12 14.24 0.47
CA ALA A 180 5.02 14.96 1.74
C ALA A 180 5.41 14.10 2.96
N TYR A 181 5.17 12.79 2.91
CA TYR A 181 5.30 11.92 4.08
C TYR A 181 6.36 10.83 3.95
N ASN A 182 6.96 10.60 2.77
CA ASN A 182 7.99 9.59 2.57
C ASN A 182 9.27 10.20 2.01
N ILE A 183 10.35 9.41 2.07
CA ILE A 183 11.61 9.76 1.41
C ILE A 183 11.42 9.51 -0.09
N CYS A 184 11.41 10.60 -0.85
CA CYS A 184 11.30 10.58 -2.30
C CYS A 184 12.49 11.38 -2.85
N VAL A 185 13.23 10.80 -3.80
CA VAL A 185 14.43 11.39 -4.39
C VAL A 185 14.18 11.57 -5.88
N GLY A 186 14.53 12.73 -6.42
CA GLY A 186 14.51 13.03 -7.84
C GLY A 186 15.92 13.26 -8.37
N LEU A 187 16.10 12.97 -9.65
CA LEU A 187 17.28 13.33 -10.45
C LEU A 187 16.96 14.61 -11.22
N TYR A 188 17.82 15.61 -11.08
CA TYR A 188 17.66 16.91 -11.70
C TYR A 188 18.84 17.22 -12.62
N GLU A 189 18.56 17.86 -13.75
CA GLU A 189 19.60 18.39 -14.64
C GLU A 189 20.22 19.65 -14.04
N GLU A 190 21.55 19.76 -14.08
CA GLU A 190 22.28 20.90 -13.49
C GLU A 190 22.04 22.22 -14.24
N GLU A 191 21.84 22.16 -15.56
CA GLU A 191 21.75 23.35 -16.43
C GLU A 191 20.50 24.20 -16.13
N ASN A 192 19.34 23.56 -15.98
CA ASN A 192 18.05 24.23 -15.86
C ASN A 192 17.27 23.85 -14.58
N GLY A 193 17.75 22.86 -13.82
CA GLY A 193 17.07 22.35 -12.62
C GLY A 193 15.81 21.55 -12.90
N GLU A 194 15.63 21.01 -14.10
CA GLU A 194 14.48 20.21 -14.50
C GLU A 194 14.53 18.82 -13.84
N LEU A 195 13.37 18.35 -13.36
CA LEU A 195 13.21 16.99 -12.86
C LEU A 195 13.12 16.01 -14.03
N VAL A 196 14.05 15.08 -14.12
CA VAL A 196 14.16 14.15 -15.24
C VAL A 196 13.96 12.68 -14.85
N ALA A 197 14.05 12.32 -13.56
CA ALA A 197 13.72 10.98 -13.05
C ALA A 197 13.35 10.98 -11.56
#